data_AF-A0A4V2G6I8-F1
#
_entry.id   AF-A0A4V2G6I8-F1
#
_cell.length_a   1.000
_cell.length_b   1.000
_cell.length_c   1.000
_cell.angle_alpha   90.00
_cell.angle_beta   90.00
_cell.angle_gamma   90.00
#
_symmetry.space_group_name_H-M   'P 1'
#
loop_
_entity.id
_entity.type
_entity.pdbx_description
1 polymer ?
#
loop_
_entity_poly.entity_id
_entity_poly.type
_entity_poly.pdbx_seq_one_letter_code
_entity_poly.pdbx_strand_id
1 'polypeptide(L)' 'MAETVDLPTDWWSTEHVLAYLQSVGAPIGRATWASYVSRGQAPAPDRNFGRSPVWRPRAIQQWQAERPRRGGSAS' A
#
# COMPACT_ATOMS: atom_id res chain seq x y z
N MET A 1 -3.28 -1.47 -22.98
CA MET A 1 -4.10 -0.44 -22.31
C MET A 1 -3.84 -0.59 -20.82
N ALA A 2 -2.97 0.21 -20.23
CA ALA A 2 -2.81 0.21 -18.77
C ALA A 2 -4.02 0.93 -18.21
N GLU A 3 -5.02 0.15 -17.79
CA GLU A 3 -6.18 0.67 -17.07
C GLU A 3 -5.62 1.36 -15.82
N THR A 4 -5.64 2.68 -15.82
CA THR A 4 -5.31 3.48 -14.65
C THR A 4 -6.26 3.01 -13.57
N VAL A 5 -5.77 2.25 -12.60
CA VAL A 5 -6.59 1.74 -11.50
C VAL A 5 -7.20 2.96 -10.82
N ASP A 6 -8.51 3.17 -11.03
CA ASP A 6 -9.27 4.23 -10.40
C ASP A 6 -9.40 3.86 -8.92
N LEU A 7 -8.39 4.28 -8.14
CA LEU A 7 -8.30 3.97 -6.74
C LEU A 7 -9.17 4.95 -5.95
N PRO A 8 -10.10 4.48 -5.10
CA PRO A 8 -10.94 5.35 -4.31
C PRO A 8 -10.10 6.21 -3.36
N THR A 9 -10.46 7.49 -3.20
CA THR A 9 -9.72 8.44 -2.35
C THR A 9 -10.03 8.32 -0.85
N ASP A 10 -11.08 7.59 -0.48
CA ASP A 10 -11.52 7.51 0.91
C ASP A 10 -10.94 6.30 1.67
N TRP A 11 -11.01 5.10 1.07
CA TRP A 11 -10.56 3.83 1.70
C TRP A 11 -9.93 2.87 0.70
N TRP A 12 -8.74 2.37 1.04
CA TRP A 12 -8.06 1.32 0.28
C TRP A 12 -8.18 -0.03 0.97
N SER A 13 -8.63 -1.03 0.23
CA SER A 13 -8.49 -2.43 0.63
C SER A 13 -7.06 -2.90 0.36
N THR A 14 -6.74 -4.13 0.78
CA THR A 14 -5.44 -4.72 0.46
C THR A 14 -5.17 -4.70 -1.04
N GLU A 15 -6.17 -4.96 -1.88
CA GLU A 15 -6.02 -4.95 -3.34
C GLU A 15 -5.69 -3.56 -3.88
N HIS A 16 -6.38 -2.53 -3.38
CA HIS A 16 -6.09 -1.13 -3.73
C HIS A 16 -4.67 -0.72 -3.34
N VAL A 17 -4.21 -1.13 -2.15
CA VAL A 17 -2.83 -0.89 -1.70
C VAL A 17 -1.83 -1.56 -2.65
N LEU A 18 -2.05 -2.83 -3.00
CA LEU A 18 -1.15 -3.56 -3.89
C LEU A 18 -1.10 -2.94 -5.29
N ALA A 19 -2.27 -2.54 -5.83
CA ALA A 19 -2.37 -1.86 -7.12
C ALA A 19 -1.65 -0.50 -7.11
N TYR A 20 -1.81 0.29 -6.05
CA TYR A 20 -1.03 1.52 -5.87
C TYR A 20 0.47 1.26 -5.85
N LEU A 21 0.91 0.29 -5.04
CA LEU A 21 2.32 -0.04 -4.90
C LEU A 21 2.93 -0.55 -6.22
N GLN A 22 2.17 -1.33 -6.99
CA GLN A 22 2.55 -1.71 -8.35
C GLN A 22 2.67 -0.48 -9.27
N SER A 23 1.71 0.46 -9.20
CA SER A 23 1.72 1.68 -10.02
C SER A 23 2.92 2.59 -9.73
N VAL A 24 3.43 2.61 -8.49
CA VAL A 24 4.62 3.41 -8.13
C VAL A 24 5.93 2.62 -8.24
N GLY A 25 5.92 1.46 -8.91
CA GLY A 25 7.12 0.66 -9.18
C GLY A 25 7.62 -0.17 -7.99
N ALA A 26 6.78 -0.39 -6.97
CA ALA A 26 7.08 -1.21 -5.80
C ALA A 26 6.09 -2.38 -5.63
N PRO A 27 5.89 -3.24 -6.65
CA PRO A 27 4.95 -4.35 -6.55
C PRO A 27 5.34 -5.31 -5.43
N ILE A 28 4.39 -5.64 -4.57
CA ILE A 28 4.54 -6.65 -3.52
C ILE A 28 3.37 -7.62 -3.57
N GLY A 29 3.53 -8.81 -2.99
CA GLY A 29 2.45 -9.78 -2.87
C GLY A 29 1.55 -9.49 -1.66
N ARG A 30 0.31 -9.98 -1.71
CA ARG A 30 -0.65 -9.90 -0.59
C ARG A 30 -0.12 -10.48 0.72
N ALA A 31 0.59 -11.61 0.64
CA ALA A 31 1.21 -12.25 1.81
C ALA A 31 2.34 -11.42 2.41
N THR A 32 3.12 -10.73 1.56
CA THR A 32 4.17 -9.80 1.99
C THR A 32 3.56 -8.60 2.70
N TRP A 33 2.51 -8.02 2.13
CA TRP A 33 1.78 -6.91 2.76
C TRP A 33 1.23 -7.31 4.14
N ALA A 34 0.54 -8.45 4.23
CA ALA A 34 0.04 -8.97 5.51
C ALA A 34 1.18 -9.18 6.52
N SER A 35 2.32 -9.70 6.08
CA SER A 35 3.51 -9.85 6.92
C SER A 35 4.06 -8.51 7.40
N TYR A 36 4.07 -7.47 6.56
CA TYR A 36 4.52 -6.13 6.96
C TYR A 36 3.59 -5.52 8.00
N VAL A 37 2.27 -5.64 7.81
CA VAL A 37 1.27 -5.14 8.76
C VAL A 37 1.43 -5.86 10.10
N SER A 38 1.49 -7.19 10.10
CA SER A 38 1.67 -7.98 11.34
C SER A 38 3.00 -7.71 12.05
N ARG A 39 4.05 -7.32 11.31
CA ARG A 39 5.37 -6.97 11.87
C ARG A 39 5.51 -5.49 12.24
N GLY A 40 4.48 -4.66 12.03
CA GLY A 40 4.53 -3.21 12.23
C GLY A 40 5.44 -2.46 11.26
N GLN A 41 5.82 -3.09 10.13
CA GLN A 41 6.60 -2.45 9.06
C GLN A 41 5.73 -1.65 8.10
N ALA A 42 4.45 -1.97 8.00
CA ALA A 42 3.43 -1.24 7.24
C ALA A 42 2.43 -0.62 8.22
N PRO A 43 1.71 0.43 7.80
CA PRO A 43 0.65 1.02 8.62
C PRO A 43 -0.39 -0.03 9.01
N ALA A 44 -0.80 0.04 10.27
CA ALA A 44 -1.93 -0.74 10.76
C ALA A 44 -3.21 -0.33 9.99
N PRO A 45 -4.16 -1.26 9.80
CA PRO A 45 -5.44 -0.92 9.20
C PRO A 45 -6.17 0.10 10.07
N ASP A 46 -6.58 1.21 9.46
CA ASP A 46 -7.38 2.25 10.13
C ASP A 46 -8.73 1.70 10.57
N ARG A 47 -9.35 0.86 9.72
CA ARG A 47 -10.64 0.22 9.98
C ARG A 47 -10.69 -1.16 9.36
N ASN A 48 -11.63 -1.97 9.82
CA ASN A 48 -12.06 -3.17 9.11
C ASN A 48 -13.47 -2.93 8.56
N PHE A 49 -13.64 -3.03 7.23
CA PHE A 49 -14.96 -3.19 6.64
C PHE A 49 -15.32 -4.68 6.66
N GLY A 50 -16.14 -5.06 7.64
CA GLY A 50 -16.47 -6.46 7.90
C GLY A 50 -15.22 -7.26 8.29
N ARG A 51 -14.82 -8.22 7.44
CA ARG A 51 -13.60 -9.03 7.63
C ARG A 51 -12.40 -8.51 6.83
N SER A 52 -12.56 -7.41 6.09
CA SER A 52 -11.50 -6.86 5.24
C SER A 52 -10.88 -5.63 5.90
N PRO A 53 -9.57 -5.66 6.24
CA PRO A 53 -8.86 -4.47 6.69
C PRO A 53 -8.79 -3.42 5.57
N VAL A 54 -8.97 -2.17 5.94
CA VAL A 54 -8.86 -1.02 5.06
C VAL A 54 -7.98 0.06 5.66
N TRP A 55 -7.32 0.80 4.78
CA TRP A 55 -6.37 1.86 5.11
C TRP A 55 -6.80 3.16 4.47
N ARG A 56 -6.43 4.28 5.10
CA ARG A 56 -6.50 5.59 4.45
C ARG A 56 -5.44 5.67 3.34
N PRO A 57 -5.79 6.12 2.12
CA PRO A 57 -4.82 6.29 1.03
C PRO A 57 -3.62 7.13 1.44
N ARG A 58 -3.86 8.19 2.21
CA ARG A 58 -2.83 9.09 2.74
C ARG A 58 -1.81 8.38 3.63
N ALA A 59 -2.22 7.38 4.42
CA ALA A 59 -1.31 6.62 5.28
C ALA A 59 -0.37 5.74 4.45
N ILE A 60 -0.92 5.11 3.39
CA ILE A 60 -0.17 4.26 2.47
C ILE A 60 0.82 5.08 1.63
N GLN A 61 0.39 6.24 1.14
CA GLN A 61 1.25 7.16 0.38
C GLN A 61 2.41 7.68 1.24
N GLN A 62 2.13 8.09 2.49
CA GLN A 62 3.18 8.51 3.44
C GLN A 62 4.16 7.38 3.72
N TRP A 63 3.65 6.20 4.08
CA TRP A 63 4.49 5.02 4.31
C TRP A 63 5.38 4.72 3.10
N GLN A 64 4.85 4.79 1.89
CA GLN A 64 5.65 4.53 0.69
C GLN A 64 6.66 5.65 0.39
N ALA A 65 6.35 6.90 0.73
CA ALA A 65 7.31 7.99 0.61
C ALA A 65 8.48 7.84 1.61
N GLU A 66 8.18 7.37 2.82
CA GLU A 66 9.16 7.13 3.90
C GLU A 66 9.91 5.80 3.76
N ARG A 67 9.36 4.86 2.98
CA ARG A 67 9.95 3.54 2.80
C ARG A 67 11.36 3.68 2.24
N PRO A 68 12.39 3.12 2.90
CA PRO A 68 13.75 3.14 2.37
C PRO A 68 13.77 2.37 1.05
N ARG A 69 13.85 3.11 -0.06
CA ARG A 69 13.98 2.53 -1.40
C ARG A 69 15.32 1.81 -1.43
N ARG A 70 15.30 0.47 -1.42
CA ARG A 70 16.50 -0.31 -1.79
C ARG A 70 16.79 -0.01 -3.26
N GLY A 71 17.68 0.94 -3.51
CA GLY A 71 18.23 1.28 -4.83
C GLY A 71 17.49 2.43 -5.52
N GLY A 72 18.05 3.63 -5.43
CA GLY A 72 17.59 4.81 -6.16
C GLY A 72 18.36 6.03 -5.69
N SER A 73 19.55 6.19 -6.25
CA SER A 73 20.59 7.16 -5.93
C SER A 73 20.08 8.59 -5.77
N ALA A 74 20.62 9.28 -4.78
CA ALA A 74 20.99 10.67 -4.97
C ALA A 74 21.94 10.73 -6.18
N SER A 75 21.57 11.48 -7.22
CA SER A 75 22.45 11.97 -8.28
C SER A 75 21.83 13.24 -8.82
#